data_AF-A0A9W7DNS5-F1
#
_entry.id   AF-A0A9W7DNS5-F1
#
_cell.length_a   1.000
_cell.length_b   1.000
_cell.length_c   1.000
_cell.angle_alpha   90.00
_cell.angle_beta   90.00
_cell.angle_gamma   90.00
#
_symmetry.space_group_name_H-M   'P 1'
#
loop_
_entity.id
_entity.type
_entity.pdbx_description
1 polymer ?
#
loop_
_entity_poly.entity_id
_entity_poly.type
_entity_poly.pdbx_seq_one_letter_code
_entity_poly.pdbx_strand_id
1 'polypeptide(L)'
;MWMYQRSLEECLFEPIPSSVMMGSIFAGLDIGQGAPANASTFGRSIGFIYTYHILQCPLEQLHGRQSSLHNAVSGASLGAFGVMQGRIGVPFVPPHVLHGNGPRGAVAIGAAVYGGLGFAFAAMGGKRM
;
A
#
# COMPACT_ATOMS: atom_id res chain seq x y z
N MET A 1 19.68 22.32 -11.75
CA MET A 1 18.61 21.67 -10.98
C MET A 1 17.80 20.86 -11.97
N TRP A 2 18.05 19.55 -12.07
CA TRP A 2 17.33 18.70 -13.01
C TRP A 2 15.99 18.34 -12.40
N MET A 3 14.88 18.79 -12.99
CA MET A 3 13.55 18.33 -12.62
C MET A 3 13.48 16.84 -12.98
N TYR A 4 13.27 15.99 -11.98
CA TYR A 4 13.00 14.58 -12.16
C TYR A 4 11.56 14.42 -12.72
N GLN A 5 11.39 14.60 -14.03
CA GLN A 5 10.15 14.26 -14.72
C GLN A 5 10.22 12.79 -15.16
N ARG A 6 9.74 11.87 -14.32
CA ARG A 6 9.29 10.57 -14.84
C ARG A 6 8.15 10.79 -15.81
N SER A 7 8.18 10.07 -16.93
CA SER A 7 7.04 10.04 -17.82
C SER A 7 5.86 9.36 -17.11
N LEU A 8 4.63 9.74 -17.45
CA LEU A 8 3.42 9.08 -16.93
C LEU A 8 3.44 7.57 -17.25
N GLU A 9 4.02 7.22 -18.40
CA GLU A 9 4.16 5.85 -18.88
C GLU A 9 5.06 5.01 -17.97
N GLU A 10 6.24 5.53 -17.59
CA GLU A 10 7.12 4.89 -16.61
C GLU A 10 6.37 4.67 -15.28
N CYS A 11 5.67 5.69 -14.80
CA CYS A 11 4.88 5.60 -13.58
C CYS A 11 3.78 4.54 -13.59
N LEU A 12 3.22 4.23 -14.77
CA LEU A 12 2.11 3.29 -14.92
C LEU A 12 2.58 1.84 -15.09
N PHE A 13 3.68 1.62 -15.82
CA PHE A 13 4.15 0.30 -16.21
C PHE A 13 5.33 -0.23 -15.37
N GLU A 14 6.21 0.65 -14.89
CA GLU A 14 7.34 0.27 -14.02
C GLU A 14 6.92 -0.50 -12.75
N PRO A 15 5.79 -0.18 -12.07
CA PRO A 15 5.42 -0.92 -10.87
C PRO A 15 4.74 -2.26 -11.15
N ILE A 16 4.43 -2.63 -12.40
CA ILE A 16 3.71 -3.88 -12.69
C ILE A 16 4.49 -5.10 -12.17
N PRO A 17 5.79 -5.31 -12.50
CA PRO A 17 6.50 -6.49 -12.06
C PRO A 17 6.66 -6.55 -10.53
N SER A 18 6.96 -5.41 -9.88
CA SER A 18 7.09 -5.35 -8.43
C SER A 18 5.76 -5.62 -7.72
N SER A 19 4.65 -5.14 -8.29
CA SER A 19 3.30 -5.36 -7.75
C SER A 19 2.86 -6.81 -7.88
N VAL A 20 3.20 -7.48 -8.98
CA VAL A 20 2.93 -8.91 -9.15
C VAL A 20 3.73 -9.72 -8.15
N MET A 21 5.04 -9.47 -8.02
CA MET A 21 5.89 -10.22 -7.09
C MET A 21 5.46 -10.02 -5.64
N MET A 22 5.37 -8.77 -5.17
CA MET A 22 5.02 -8.47 -3.79
C MET A 22 3.56 -8.79 -3.50
N GLY A 23 2.65 -8.51 -4.44
CA GLY A 23 1.24 -8.88 -4.32
C GLY A 23 1.04 -10.40 -4.22
N SER A 24 1.86 -11.20 -4.90
CA SER A 24 1.84 -12.66 -4.75
C SER A 24 2.32 -13.13 -3.38
N ILE A 25 3.34 -12.46 -2.81
CA ILE A 25 3.80 -12.72 -1.43
C ILE A 25 2.68 -12.41 -0.43
N PHE A 26 2.04 -11.24 -0.54
CA PHE A 26 0.91 -10.88 0.33
C PHE A 26 -0.27 -11.83 0.17
N ALA A 27 -0.62 -12.21 -1.06
CA ALA A 27 -1.66 -13.20 -1.28
C ALA A 27 -1.32 -14.55 -0.62
N GLY A 28 -0.06 -14.97 -0.68
CA GLY A 28 0.42 -16.18 0.01
C GLY A 28 0.28 -16.09 1.54
N LEU A 29 0.60 -14.93 2.12
CA LEU A 29 0.41 -14.67 3.54
C LEU A 29 -1.07 -14.71 3.94
N ASP A 30 -1.94 -14.06 3.17
CA ASP A 30 -3.39 -14.09 3.40
C ASP A 30 -3.94 -15.52 3.34
N ILE A 31 -3.52 -16.30 2.33
CA ILE A 31 -3.89 -17.72 2.20
C ILE A 31 -3.39 -18.53 3.40
N GLY A 32 -2.15 -18.31 3.83
CA GLY A 32 -1.59 -18.92 5.04
C GLY A 32 -2.34 -18.55 6.32
N GLN A 33 -2.99 -17.40 6.34
CA GLN A 33 -3.86 -16.93 7.44
C GLN A 33 -5.32 -17.41 7.32
N GLY A 34 -5.63 -18.23 6.31
CA GLY A 34 -6.96 -18.83 6.12
C GLY A 34 -7.83 -18.15 5.06
N ALA A 35 -7.30 -17.20 4.28
CA ALA A 35 -8.02 -16.66 3.12
C ALA A 35 -8.15 -17.72 2.01
N PRO A 36 -9.23 -17.66 1.19
CA PRO A 36 -9.40 -18.60 0.10
C PRO A 36 -8.35 -18.41 -1.00
N ALA A 37 -7.74 -19.49 -1.46
CA ALA A 37 -6.79 -19.49 -2.58
C ALA A 37 -7.55 -19.39 -3.92
N ASN A 38 -7.92 -18.17 -4.31
CA ASN A 38 -8.61 -17.91 -5.58
C ASN A 38 -8.02 -16.68 -6.30
N ALA A 39 -8.38 -16.50 -7.57
CA ALA A 39 -7.90 -15.39 -8.38
C ALA A 39 -8.26 -14.01 -7.79
N SER A 40 -9.35 -13.91 -7.02
CA SER A 40 -9.71 -12.66 -6.35
C SER A 40 -8.72 -12.29 -5.23
N THR A 41 -8.21 -13.25 -4.47
CA THR A 41 -7.24 -12.99 -3.39
C THR A 41 -5.92 -12.46 -3.97
N PHE A 42 -5.43 -13.10 -5.03
CA PHE A 42 -4.25 -12.62 -5.76
C PHE A 42 -4.50 -11.26 -6.41
N GLY A 43 -5.60 -11.10 -7.13
CA GLY A 43 -5.94 -9.85 -7.82
C GLY A 43 -6.08 -8.67 -6.87
N ARG A 44 -6.66 -8.87 -5.69
CA ARG A 44 -6.74 -7.82 -4.65
C ARG A 44 -5.36 -7.44 -4.13
N SER A 45 -4.51 -8.42 -3.83
CA SER A 45 -3.16 -8.17 -3.29
C SER A 45 -2.26 -7.47 -4.31
N ILE A 46 -2.26 -7.92 -5.56
CA ILE A 46 -1.52 -7.29 -6.66
C ILE A 46 -2.07 -5.89 -6.93
N GLY A 47 -3.39 -5.74 -7.03
CA GLY A 47 -4.04 -4.45 -7.24
C GLY A 47 -3.77 -3.45 -6.11
N PHE A 48 -3.69 -3.92 -4.86
CA PHE A 48 -3.35 -3.11 -3.71
C PHE A 48 -1.92 -2.55 -3.82
N ILE A 49 -0.93 -3.40 -4.09
CA ILE A 49 0.47 -2.96 -4.26
C ILE A 49 0.63 -2.06 -5.50
N TYR A 50 -0.07 -2.36 -6.59
CA TYR A 50 -0.06 -1.55 -7.80
C TYR A 50 -0.61 -0.15 -7.54
N THR A 51 -1.76 -0.06 -6.88
CA THR A 51 -2.37 1.23 -6.52
C THR A 51 -1.45 2.02 -5.58
N TYR A 52 -0.76 1.34 -4.67
CA TYR A 52 0.23 1.97 -3.77
C TYR A 52 1.35 2.64 -4.56
N HIS A 53 1.89 1.97 -5.57
CA HIS A 53 2.94 2.55 -6.39
C HIS A 53 2.46 3.71 -7.28
N ILE A 54 1.27 3.60 -7.89
CA ILE A 54 0.76 4.68 -8.75
C ILE A 54 0.46 5.94 -7.96
N LEU A 55 -0.09 5.82 -6.73
CA LEU A 55 -0.43 6.99 -5.91
C LEU A 55 0.80 7.84 -5.54
N GLN A 56 2.01 7.29 -5.61
CA GLN A 56 3.24 8.02 -5.31
C GLN A 56 3.64 8.97 -6.45
N CYS A 57 3.41 8.56 -7.69
CA CYS A 57 3.82 9.34 -8.86
C CYS A 57 3.27 10.77 -8.92
N PRO A 58 1.96 11.03 -8.74
CA PRO A 58 1.46 12.41 -8.72
C PRO A 58 2.01 13.20 -7.54
N LEU A 59 2.26 12.57 -6.39
CA LEU A 59 2.84 13.24 -5.21
C LEU A 59 4.30 13.65 -5.45
N GLU A 60 5.08 12.80 -6.11
CA GLU A 60 6.46 13.08 -6.49
C GLU A 60 6.54 14.14 -7.60
N GLN A 61 5.63 14.11 -8.57
CA GLN A 61 5.54 15.14 -9.62
C GLN A 61 5.15 16.51 -9.05
N LEU A 62 4.20 16.58 -8.12
CA LEU A 62 3.78 17.83 -7.49
C LEU A 62 4.88 18.46 -6.64
N HIS A 63 5.67 17.65 -5.93
CA HIS A 63 6.73 18.16 -5.05
C HIS A 63 8.12 18.19 -5.70
N GLY A 64 8.28 17.64 -6.90
CA GLY A 64 9.55 17.58 -7.63
C GLY A 64 10.66 16.78 -6.93
N ARG A 65 10.30 15.94 -5.95
CA ARG A 65 11.24 15.13 -5.16
C ARG A 65 10.62 13.83 -4.69
N GLN A 66 11.46 12.81 -4.55
CA GLN A 66 11.09 11.58 -3.88
C GLN A 66 11.03 11.82 -2.36
N SER A 67 10.06 11.19 -1.69
CA SER A 67 9.87 11.37 -0.25
C SER A 67 9.32 10.12 0.41
N SER A 68 9.88 9.77 1.57
CA SER A 68 9.31 8.76 2.47
C SER A 68 7.92 9.16 2.96
N LEU A 69 7.61 10.46 3.01
CA LEU A 69 6.28 10.93 3.36
C LEU A 69 5.25 10.63 2.27
N HIS A 70 5.63 10.62 0.98
CA HIS A 70 4.72 10.20 -0.09
C HIS A 70 4.33 8.73 0.08
N ASN A 71 5.31 7.89 0.41
CA ASN A 71 5.08 6.48 0.70
C ASN A 71 4.17 6.30 1.92
N ALA A 72 4.38 7.09 2.98
CA ALA A 72 3.53 7.09 4.15
C ALA A 72 2.08 7.49 3.82
N VAL A 73 1.89 8.56 3.04
CA VAL A 73 0.57 9.05 2.65
C VAL A 73 -0.15 8.06 1.71
N SER A 74 0.55 7.49 0.73
CA SER A 74 -0.02 6.46 -0.15
C SER A 74 -0.41 5.21 0.63
N GLY A 75 0.45 4.75 1.55
CA GLY A 75 0.16 3.63 2.44
C GLY A 75 -1.03 3.91 3.36
N ALA A 76 -1.07 5.08 3.99
CA ALA A 76 -2.17 5.46 4.87
C ALA A 76 -3.51 5.56 4.14
N SER A 77 -3.51 6.16 2.94
CA SER A 77 -4.72 6.30 2.12
C SER A 77 -5.27 4.93 1.74
N LEU A 78 -4.41 4.03 1.25
CA LEU A 78 -4.82 2.69 0.87
C LEU A 78 -5.24 1.82 2.04
N GLY A 79 -4.54 1.92 3.17
CA GLY A 79 -4.94 1.28 4.42
C GLY A 79 -6.34 1.71 4.86
N ALA A 80 -6.60 3.02 4.86
CA ALA A 80 -7.90 3.58 5.19
C ALA A 80 -9.00 3.04 4.26
N PHE A 81 -8.80 3.11 2.94
CA PHE A 81 -9.79 2.67 1.96
C PHE A 81 -10.02 1.16 1.99
N GLY A 82 -8.96 0.35 2.07
CA GLY A 82 -9.09 -1.09 2.09
C GLY A 82 -9.78 -1.59 3.35
N VAL A 83 -9.48 -1.00 4.52
CA VAL A 83 -10.15 -1.36 5.78
C VAL A 83 -11.59 -0.88 5.77
N MET A 84 -11.86 0.33 5.27
CA MET A 84 -13.23 0.84 5.12
C MET A 84 -14.10 -0.07 4.25
N GLN A 85 -13.54 -0.65 3.18
CA GLN A 85 -14.25 -1.58 2.30
C GLN A 85 -14.27 -3.03 2.81
N GLY A 86 -13.66 -3.31 3.98
CA GLY A 86 -13.51 -4.67 4.50
C GLY A 86 -12.73 -5.59 3.56
N ARG A 87 -11.85 -5.04 2.73
CA ARG A 87 -11.10 -5.78 1.71
C ARG A 87 -9.72 -6.22 2.16
N ILE A 88 -9.17 -5.57 3.18
CA ILE A 88 -7.88 -5.90 3.80
C ILE A 88 -8.02 -5.89 5.32
N GLY A 89 -7.30 -6.78 5.99
CA GLY A 89 -7.12 -6.72 7.44
C GLY A 89 -6.13 -5.63 7.84
N VAL A 90 -5.91 -5.44 9.14
CA VAL A 90 -4.81 -4.59 9.63
C VAL A 90 -3.75 -5.50 10.24
N PRO A 91 -2.53 -5.54 9.68
CA PRO A 91 -1.47 -6.39 10.21
C PRO A 91 -1.07 -5.90 11.62
N PHE A 92 -0.64 -6.85 12.46
CA PHE A 92 -0.21 -6.60 13.85
C PHE A 92 -1.29 -6.05 14.80
N VAL A 93 -2.54 -5.93 14.35
CA VAL A 93 -3.66 -5.48 15.20
C VAL A 93 -4.64 -6.62 15.37
N PRO A 94 -4.87 -7.10 16.60
CA PRO A 94 -5.79 -8.21 16.81
C PRO A 94 -7.25 -7.77 16.53
N PRO A 95 -8.11 -8.66 16.00
CA PRO A 95 -9.45 -8.28 15.52
C PRO A 95 -10.34 -7.62 16.59
N HIS A 96 -10.20 -8.01 17.86
CA HIS A 96 -10.99 -7.42 18.94
C HIS A 96 -10.74 -5.91 19.13
N VAL A 97 -9.53 -5.42 18.83
CA VAL A 97 -9.21 -3.98 18.86
C VAL A 97 -9.90 -3.25 17.70
N LEU A 98 -9.97 -3.87 16.52
CA LEU A 98 -10.64 -3.29 15.37
C LEU A 98 -12.16 -3.24 15.57
N HIS A 99 -12.75 -4.31 16.13
CA HIS A 99 -14.18 -4.38 16.42
C HIS A 99 -14.60 -3.47 17.58
N GLY A 100 -13.74 -3.32 18.60
CA GLY A 100 -14.03 -2.47 19.77
C GLY A 100 -14.03 -0.97 19.49
N ASN A 101 -13.27 -0.51 18.49
CA ASN A 101 -13.14 0.92 18.15
C ASN A 101 -14.15 1.40 17.08
N GLY A 102 -15.04 0.51 16.62
CA GLY A 102 -16.01 0.80 15.57
C GLY A 102 -15.40 1.09 14.19
N PRO A 103 -16.24 1.37 13.17
CA PRO A 103 -15.78 1.50 11.78
C PRO A 103 -14.76 2.62 11.56
N ARG A 104 -14.99 3.79 12.17
CA ARG A 104 -14.07 4.94 12.07
C ARG A 104 -12.71 4.65 12.73
N GLY A 105 -12.73 3.96 13.86
CA GLY A 105 -11.51 3.54 14.56
C GLY A 105 -10.69 2.54 13.74
N ALA A 106 -11.34 1.54 13.16
CA ALA A 106 -10.68 0.57 12.29
C ALA A 106 -10.01 1.26 11.08
N VAL A 107 -10.68 2.21 10.44
CA VAL A 107 -10.12 2.99 9.32
C VAL A 107 -8.89 3.79 9.75
N ALA A 108 -8.94 4.48 10.89
CA ALA A 108 -7.81 5.25 11.40
C ALA A 108 -6.61 4.37 11.74
N ILE A 109 -6.86 3.20 12.36
CA ILE A 109 -5.82 2.22 12.68
C ILE A 109 -5.20 1.66 11.39
N GLY A 110 -6.03 1.31 10.41
CA GLY A 110 -5.56 0.89 9.08
C GLY A 110 -4.68 1.94 8.42
N ALA A 111 -5.10 3.20 8.43
CA ALA A 111 -4.30 4.30 7.90
C ALA A 111 -2.95 4.42 8.61
N ALA A 112 -2.93 4.35 9.94
CA ALA A 112 -1.71 4.45 10.71
C ALA A 112 -0.74 3.30 10.44
N VAL A 113 -1.22 2.05 10.42
CA VAL A 113 -0.39 0.86 10.22
C VAL A 113 0.18 0.82 8.80
N TYR A 114 -0.67 0.96 7.78
CA TYR A 114 -0.20 0.93 6.40
C TYR A 114 0.64 2.15 6.03
N GLY A 115 0.34 3.33 6.60
CA GLY A 115 1.20 4.51 6.47
C GLY A 115 2.56 4.33 7.11
N GLY A 116 2.60 3.74 8.31
CA GLY A 116 3.85 3.39 8.99
C GLY A 116 4.69 2.39 8.20
N LEU A 117 4.06 1.34 7.65
CA LEU A 117 4.74 0.37 6.79
C LEU A 117 5.29 1.03 5.51
N GLY A 118 4.49 1.87 4.85
CA GLY A 118 4.93 2.64 3.68
C GLY A 118 6.12 3.54 4.00
N PHE A 119 6.07 4.26 5.13
CA PHE A 119 7.19 5.07 5.60
C PHE A 119 8.44 4.22 5.87
N ALA A 120 8.29 3.11 6.60
CA ALA A 120 9.40 2.23 6.96
C ALA A 120 10.08 1.62 5.74
N PHE A 121 9.31 1.09 4.78
CA PHE A 121 9.86 0.55 3.55
C PHE A 121 10.57 1.61 2.71
N ALA A 122 10.06 2.84 2.68
CA ALA A 122 10.75 3.94 2.04
C ALA A 122 12.06 4.28 2.76
N ALA A 123 12.03 4.42 4.09
CA ALA A 123 13.20 4.75 4.90
C ALA A 123 14.32 3.70 4.80
N MET A 124 13.98 2.43 4.60
CA MET A 124 14.94 1.33 4.41
C MET A 124 15.46 1.19 2.97
N GLY A 125 15.13 2.12 2.06
CA GLY A 125 15.65 2.14 0.69
C GLY A 125 14.80 1.39 -0.35
N GLY A 126 13.52 1.13 -0.06
CA GLY A 126 12.60 0.40 -0.95
C GLY A 126 12.30 1.06 -2.30
N LYS A 127 12.67 2.33 -2.47
CA LYS A 127 12.85 3.02 -3.76
C LYS A 127 14.08 3.91 -3.60
N ARG A 128 14.94 3.99 -4.64
CA ARG A 128 16.02 4.99 -4.69
C ARG A 128 15.38 6.35 -4.36
N MET A 129 15.89 7.01 -3.31
CA MET A 129 15.58 8.40 -2.94
C MET A 129 16.49 9.35 -3.69
#